data_AF-A0A3D5HGP3-F1
#
_entry.id   AF-A0A3D5HGP3-F1
#
_cell.length_a   1.000
_cell.length_b   1.000
_cell.length_c   1.000
_cell.angle_alpha   90.00
_cell.angle_beta   90.00
_cell.angle_gamma   90.00
#
_symmetry.space_group_name_H-M   'P 1'
#
loop_
_entity.id
_entity.type
_entity.pdbx_description
1 polymer ?
#
loop_
_entity_poly.entity_id
_entity_poly.type
_entity_poly.pdbx_seq_one_letter_code
_entity_poly.pdbx_strand_id
1 'polypeptide(L)'
;FVHLDLFGSLMVLAAGFGYAKPVPVNPNNYRVRNADFYVASAGPLMNLVLGVGAAFLFSFLAKNNLSTLAGVPMLELLYLFIFINFNLCLFNLIPLGPLDGNSVLPHFLPVNLKLRFQHWNYRYGSQALIGLVVLSMFLPGFSAFSWIASISKSMINGLL
;
A
#
# COMPACT_ATOMS: atom_id res chain seq x y z
N PHE A 1 13.14 16.99 -31.01
CA PHE A 1 12.81 15.60 -31.35
C PHE A 1 13.08 14.74 -30.14
N VAL A 2 12.03 14.45 -29.39
CA VAL A 2 12.06 13.77 -28.09
C VAL A 2 12.40 12.31 -28.34
N HIS A 3 13.50 11.85 -27.74
CA HIS A 3 13.90 10.45 -27.73
C HIS A 3 12.82 9.63 -27.01
N LEU A 4 11.88 9.09 -27.78
CA LEU A 4 11.21 7.86 -27.41
C LEU A 4 12.31 6.82 -27.25
N ASP A 5 12.49 6.32 -26.03
CA ASP A 5 13.44 5.27 -25.74
C ASP A 5 13.01 4.04 -26.56
N LEU A 6 13.85 3.64 -27.53
CA LEU A 6 13.53 2.58 -28.50
C LEU A 6 13.12 1.30 -27.77
N PHE A 7 13.75 1.07 -26.62
CA PHE A 7 13.49 -0.07 -25.74
C PHE A 7 12.13 0.02 -25.04
N GLY A 8 11.76 1.20 -24.52
CA GLY A 8 10.45 1.43 -23.90
C GLY A 8 9.30 1.29 -24.90
N SER A 9 9.52 1.75 -26.14
CA SER A 9 8.57 1.65 -27.24
C SER A 9 8.39 0.20 -27.73
N LEU A 10 9.47 -0.57 -27.80
CA LEU A 10 9.45 -1.99 -28.14
C LEU A 10 8.73 -2.84 -27.08
N MET A 11 8.87 -2.51 -25.79
CA MET A 11 8.17 -3.23 -24.72
C MET A 11 6.66 -2.97 -24.68
N VAL A 12 6.22 -1.74 -25.03
CA VAL A 12 4.79 -1.45 -25.24
C VAL A 12 4.21 -2.34 -26.35
N LEU A 13 4.93 -2.49 -27.46
CA LEU A 13 4.49 -3.31 -28.60
C LEU A 13 4.52 -4.82 -28.32
N ALA A 14 5.52 -5.31 -27.58
CA ALA A 14 5.72 -6.75 -27.36
C ALA A 14 4.95 -7.31 -26.15
N ALA A 15 4.77 -6.52 -25.08
CA ALA A 15 4.20 -7.00 -23.83
C ALA A 15 2.91 -6.27 -23.41
N GLY A 16 2.48 -5.23 -24.13
CA GLY A 16 1.33 -4.39 -23.76
C GLY A 16 1.56 -3.51 -22.52
N PHE A 17 2.77 -3.57 -21.93
CA PHE A 17 3.16 -2.79 -20.75
C PHE A 17 4.37 -1.92 -21.08
N GLY A 18 4.18 -0.60 -21.01
CA GLY A 18 5.25 0.37 -21.18
C GLY A 18 6.08 0.51 -19.90
N TYR A 19 7.39 0.33 -20.02
CA TYR A 19 8.32 0.66 -18.95
C TYR A 19 8.44 2.20 -18.83
N ALA A 20 7.58 2.81 -18.03
CA ALA A 20 7.71 4.22 -17.67
C ALA A 20 8.92 4.36 -16.73
N LYS A 21 9.96 5.06 -17.20
CA LYS A 21 11.12 5.41 -16.37
C LYS A 21 10.62 6.11 -15.10
N PRO A 22 10.90 5.59 -13.89
CA PRO A 22 10.42 6.21 -12.66
C PRO A 22 11.01 7.63 -12.57
N VAL A 23 10.13 8.61 -12.34
CA VAL A 23 10.55 10.00 -12.18
C VAL A 23 11.21 10.14 -10.81
N PRO A 24 12.50 10.50 -10.73
CA PRO A 24 13.17 10.64 -9.45
C PRO A 24 12.57 11.82 -8.67
N VAL A 25 12.05 11.55 -7.48
CA VAL A 25 11.62 12.60 -6.55
C VAL A 25 12.88 13.24 -5.97
N ASN A 26 13.05 14.55 -6.11
CA ASN A 26 14.21 15.27 -5.59
C ASN A 26 13.97 15.70 -4.12
N PRO A 27 14.64 15.10 -3.13
CA PRO A 27 14.43 15.42 -1.73
C PRO A 27 14.86 16.84 -1.34
N ASN A 28 15.72 17.47 -2.15
CA ASN A 28 16.21 18.82 -1.88
C ASN A 28 15.15 19.91 -2.14
N ASN A 29 13.97 19.54 -2.67
CA ASN A 29 12.87 20.49 -2.89
C ASN A 29 11.84 20.50 -1.73
N TYR A 30 12.10 19.76 -0.64
CA TYR A 30 11.22 19.78 0.52
C TYR A 30 11.34 21.10 1.29
N ARG A 31 10.28 21.93 1.18
CA ARG A 31 10.17 23.20 1.91
C ARG A 31 9.89 23.02 3.41
N VAL A 32 9.57 21.79 3.85
CA VAL A 32 9.16 21.47 5.24
C VAL A 32 9.99 20.30 5.76
N ARG A 33 10.48 20.43 7.00
CA ARG A 33 11.40 19.47 7.66
C ARG A 33 10.88 18.02 7.73
N ASN A 34 9.55 17.83 7.71
CA ASN A 34 8.88 16.54 7.82
C ASN A 34 8.05 16.21 6.55
N ALA A 35 8.35 16.81 5.40
CA ALA A 35 7.59 16.58 4.17
C ALA A 35 7.52 15.09 3.79
N ASP A 36 8.60 14.35 3.99
CA ASP A 36 8.67 12.90 3.76
C ASP A 36 7.63 12.12 4.56
N PHE A 37 7.42 12.49 5.82
CA PHE A 37 6.41 11.86 6.68
C PHE A 37 4.99 12.11 6.16
N TYR A 38 4.68 13.35 5.78
CA TYR A 38 3.34 13.69 5.29
C TYR A 38 3.04 13.03 3.96
N VAL A 39 4.02 13.01 3.04
CA VAL A 39 3.86 12.36 1.73
C VAL A 39 3.68 10.85 1.90
N ALA A 40 4.52 10.21 2.75
CA ALA A 40 4.43 8.78 2.98
C ALA A 40 3.15 8.39 3.74
N SER A 41 2.72 9.18 4.72
CA SER A 41 1.46 8.89 5.44
C SER A 41 0.21 9.09 4.59
N ALA A 42 0.26 9.89 3.52
CA ALA A 42 -0.89 10.14 2.66
C ALA A 42 -1.45 8.86 2.02
N GLY A 43 -0.59 7.92 1.62
CA GLY A 43 -1.00 6.64 1.04
C GLY A 43 -1.84 5.79 2.01
N PRO A 44 -1.27 5.36 3.16
CA PRO A 44 -2.01 4.64 4.19
C PRO A 44 -3.28 5.36 4.65
N LEU A 45 -3.21 6.67 4.86
CA LEU A 45 -4.36 7.46 5.31
C LEU A 45 -5.49 7.47 4.27
N MET A 46 -5.18 7.61 2.99
CA MET A 46 -6.20 7.60 1.95
C MET A 46 -6.88 6.22 1.87
N ASN A 47 -6.11 5.13 1.94
CA ASN A 47 -6.66 3.78 1.99
C ASN A 47 -7.56 3.58 3.22
N LEU A 48 -7.16 4.09 4.39
CA LEU A 48 -8.01 4.04 5.59
C LEU A 48 -9.32 4.81 5.39
N VAL A 49 -9.26 6.03 4.84
CA VAL A 49 -10.44 6.87 4.58
C VAL A 49 -11.38 6.21 3.58
N LEU A 50 -10.85 5.65 2.50
CA LEU A 50 -11.65 4.92 1.49
C LEU A 50 -12.32 3.70 2.10
N GLY A 51 -11.60 2.90 2.89
CA GLY A 51 -12.15 1.72 3.55
C GLY A 51 -13.25 2.07 4.56
N VAL A 52 -13.04 3.08 5.41
CA VAL A 52 -14.04 3.54 6.39
C VAL A 52 -15.26 4.15 5.69
N GLY A 53 -15.06 4.99 4.68
CA GLY A 53 -16.15 5.57 3.89
C GLY A 53 -16.99 4.51 3.19
N ALA A 54 -16.35 3.51 2.59
CA ALA A 54 -17.03 2.38 1.96
C ALA A 54 -17.76 1.49 2.99
N ALA A 55 -17.24 1.35 4.21
CA ALA A 55 -17.92 0.63 5.29
C ALA A 55 -19.23 1.33 5.70
N PHE A 56 -19.22 2.66 5.82
CA PHE A 56 -20.45 3.42 6.07
C PHE A 56 -21.47 3.25 4.94
N LEU A 57 -21.01 3.28 3.68
CA LEU A 57 -21.87 3.04 2.52
C LEU A 57 -22.43 1.61 2.53
N PHE A 58 -21.61 0.60 2.85
CA PHE A 58 -22.04 -0.79 2.99
C PHE A 58 -23.14 -0.90 4.04
N SER A 59 -22.93 -0.36 5.24
CA SER A 59 -23.91 -0.45 6.34
C SER A 59 -25.21 0.28 5.99
N PHE A 60 -25.12 1.39 5.26
CA PHE A 60 -26.30 2.09 4.74
C PHE A 60 -27.08 1.23 3.74
N LEU A 61 -26.42 0.65 2.73
CA LEU A 61 -27.09 -0.17 1.72
C LEU A 61 -27.66 -1.46 2.31
N ALA A 62 -26.92 -2.11 3.22
CA ALA A 62 -27.36 -3.32 3.91
C ALA A 62 -28.63 -3.08 4.73
N LYS A 63 -28.69 -1.99 5.50
CA LYS A 63 -29.89 -1.61 6.29
C LYS A 63 -31.13 -1.33 5.42
N ASN A 64 -30.93 -0.87 4.18
CA ASN A 64 -32.02 -0.58 3.25
C ASN A 64 -32.37 -1.78 2.34
N ASN A 65 -31.82 -2.99 2.60
CA ASN A 65 -31.98 -4.18 1.76
C ASN A 65 -31.57 -3.97 0.29
N LEU A 66 -30.65 -3.03 0.04
CA LEU A 66 -30.10 -2.74 -1.28
C LEU A 66 -28.85 -3.59 -1.53
N SER A 67 -29.03 -4.90 -1.56
CA SER A 67 -27.92 -5.86 -1.74
C SER A 67 -27.42 -5.93 -3.17
N THR A 68 -28.30 -5.76 -4.15
CA THR A 68 -28.02 -5.84 -5.58
C THR A 68 -28.48 -4.60 -6.31
N LEU A 69 -27.68 -4.12 -7.27
CA LEU A 69 -28.05 -3.05 -8.19
C LEU A 69 -27.87 -3.55 -9.63
N ALA A 70 -28.95 -3.58 -10.41
CA ALA A 70 -28.94 -4.06 -11.80
C ALA A 70 -28.31 -5.46 -11.98
N GLY A 71 -28.55 -6.38 -11.03
CA GLY A 71 -28.01 -7.74 -11.04
C GLY A 71 -26.56 -7.87 -10.52
N VAL A 72 -25.91 -6.77 -10.15
CA VAL A 72 -24.56 -6.77 -9.58
C VAL A 72 -24.63 -6.87 -8.05
N PRO A 73 -23.87 -7.78 -7.40
CA PRO A 73 -23.84 -7.93 -5.95
C PRO A 73 -23.03 -6.80 -5.29
N MET A 74 -23.69 -5.68 -5.00
CA MET A 74 -23.01 -4.47 -4.53
C MET A 74 -22.39 -4.61 -3.14
N LEU A 75 -23.03 -5.35 -2.24
CA LEU A 75 -22.47 -5.56 -0.90
C LEU A 75 -21.18 -6.39 -0.95
N GLU A 76 -21.11 -7.42 -1.80
CA GLU A 76 -19.88 -8.22 -1.96
C GLU A 76 -18.74 -7.40 -2.54
N LEU A 77 -19.04 -6.58 -3.56
CA LEU A 77 -18.05 -5.68 -4.16
C LEU A 77 -17.56 -4.63 -3.16
N LEU A 78 -18.47 -4.03 -2.38
CA LEU A 78 -18.10 -3.08 -1.33
C LEU A 78 -17.29 -3.76 -0.23
N TYR A 79 -17.66 -4.96 0.20
CA TYR A 79 -16.89 -5.73 1.18
C TYR A 79 -15.47 -5.98 0.68
N LEU A 80 -15.32 -6.43 -0.57
CA LEU A 80 -14.01 -6.64 -1.19
C LEU A 80 -13.22 -5.33 -1.27
N PHE A 81 -13.87 -4.22 -1.64
CA PHE A 81 -13.25 -2.90 -1.70
C PHE A 81 -12.74 -2.44 -0.33
N ILE A 82 -13.55 -2.57 0.73
CA ILE A 82 -13.15 -2.25 2.11
C ILE A 82 -11.95 -3.12 2.51
N PHE A 83 -12.05 -4.43 2.26
CA PHE A 83 -10.99 -5.37 2.59
C PHE A 83 -9.67 -5.02 1.91
N ILE A 84 -9.67 -4.76 0.60
CA ILE A 84 -8.47 -4.36 -0.14
C ILE A 84 -7.87 -3.08 0.44
N ASN A 85 -8.68 -2.05 0.68
CA ASN A 85 -8.20 -0.78 1.21
C ASN A 85 -7.57 -0.91 2.60
N PHE A 86 -8.17 -1.67 3.52
CA PHE A 86 -7.55 -1.91 4.83
C PHE A 86 -6.27 -2.74 4.73
N ASN A 87 -6.21 -3.75 3.87
CA ASN A 87 -4.98 -4.50 3.63
C ASN A 87 -3.88 -3.59 3.06
N LEU A 88 -4.19 -2.74 2.08
CA LEU A 88 -3.24 -1.79 1.50
C LEU A 88 -2.77 -0.74 2.52
N CYS A 89 -3.67 -0.23 3.37
CA CYS A 89 -3.32 0.67 4.46
C CYS A 89 -2.28 0.03 5.38
N LEU A 90 -2.55 -1.18 5.88
CA LEU A 90 -1.67 -1.89 6.80
C LEU A 90 -0.37 -2.35 6.13
N PHE A 91 -0.43 -2.79 4.88
CA PHE A 91 0.74 -3.20 4.12
C PHE A 91 1.69 -2.02 3.88
N ASN A 92 1.15 -0.85 3.50
CA ASN A 92 1.97 0.34 3.31
C ASN A 92 2.59 0.88 4.61
N LEU A 93 2.09 0.48 5.79
CA LEU A 93 2.70 0.86 7.07
C LEU A 93 3.89 -0.03 7.48
N ILE A 94 4.17 -1.11 6.75
CA ILE A 94 5.33 -1.97 7.03
C ILE A 94 6.62 -1.17 6.79
N PRO A 95 7.56 -1.13 7.75
CA PRO A 95 8.74 -0.28 7.69
C PRO A 95 9.86 -0.89 6.83
N LEU A 96 9.58 -1.25 5.57
CA LEU A 96 10.54 -1.85 4.64
C LEU A 96 10.66 -1.05 3.35
N GLY A 97 11.89 -0.85 2.89
CA GLY A 97 12.33 -0.15 1.68
C GLY A 97 11.25 0.52 0.82
N PRO A 98 10.56 -0.23 -0.07
CA PRO A 98 9.66 0.31 -1.08
C PRO A 98 8.28 0.73 -0.55
N LEU A 99 7.97 0.46 0.73
CA LEU A 99 6.69 0.76 1.35
C LEU A 99 6.77 2.10 2.10
N ASP A 100 5.63 2.79 2.18
CA ASP A 100 5.53 4.12 2.81
C ASP A 100 5.99 4.12 4.28
N GLY A 101 5.83 3.00 4.98
CA GLY A 101 6.22 2.78 6.37
C GLY A 101 7.71 3.02 6.64
N ASN A 102 8.57 2.84 5.62
CA ASN A 102 10.00 3.15 5.70
C ASN A 102 10.24 4.64 6.00
N SER A 103 9.42 5.53 5.44
CA SER A 103 9.50 6.97 5.67
C SER A 103 8.72 7.40 6.91
N VAL A 104 7.71 6.63 7.33
CA VAL A 104 6.89 6.91 8.53
C VAL A 104 7.64 6.56 9.83
N LEU A 105 8.14 5.33 9.97
CA LEU A 105 8.74 4.84 11.22
C LEU A 105 9.91 5.70 11.76
N PRO A 106 10.86 6.20 10.93
CA PRO A 106 12.01 6.96 11.42
C PRO A 106 11.65 8.24 12.17
N HIS A 107 10.45 8.79 11.96
CA HIS A 107 9.98 10.00 12.64
C HIS A 107 9.63 9.75 14.11
N PHE A 108 9.38 8.50 14.50
CA PHE A 108 9.09 8.10 15.87
C PHE A 108 10.33 7.56 16.61
N LEU A 109 11.46 7.43 15.92
CA LEU A 109 12.71 6.90 16.49
C LEU A 109 13.64 8.01 16.98
N PRO A 110 14.42 7.77 18.05
CA PRO A 110 15.50 8.68 18.43
C PRO A 110 16.57 8.73 17.34
N VAL A 111 17.28 9.87 17.25
CA VAL A 111 18.22 10.18 16.15
C VAL A 111 19.20 9.05 15.83
N ASN A 112 19.77 8.42 16.87
CA ASN A 112 20.74 7.33 16.72
C ASN A 112 20.13 6.09 16.05
N LEU A 113 18.88 5.74 16.39
CA LEU A 113 18.18 4.60 15.80
C LEU A 113 17.66 4.92 14.40
N LYS A 114 17.18 6.15 14.18
CA LYS A 114 16.76 6.65 12.87
C LYS A 114 17.85 6.46 11.81
N LEU A 115 19.07 6.93 12.08
CA LEU A 115 20.18 6.83 11.13
C LEU A 115 20.56 5.38 10.81
N ARG A 116 20.61 4.53 11.84
CA ARG A 116 20.91 3.10 11.68
C ARG A 116 19.84 2.38 10.85
N PHE A 117 18.56 2.65 11.16
CA PHE A 117 17.44 2.09 10.44
C PHE A 117 17.43 2.53 8.97
N GLN A 118 17.58 3.83 8.70
CA GLN A 118 17.60 4.36 7.33
C GLN A 118 18.75 3.78 6.50
N HIS A 119 19.94 3.66 7.08
CA HIS A 119 21.09 3.07 6.39
C HIS A 119 20.86 1.59 6.04
N TRP A 120 20.31 0.82 6.98
CA TRP A 120 19.97 -0.58 6.74
C TRP A 120 18.85 -0.73 5.71
N ASN A 121 17.78 0.05 5.83
CA ASN A 121 16.60 -0.08 4.98
C ASN A 121 16.86 0.40 3.54
N TYR A 122 17.72 1.40 3.36
CA TYR A 122 18.16 1.82 2.04
C TYR A 122 18.89 0.70 1.28
N ARG A 123 19.70 -0.09 1.99
CA ARG A 123 20.51 -1.15 1.39
C ARG A 123 19.76 -2.48 1.25
N TYR A 124 19.01 -2.86 2.27
CA TYR A 124 18.43 -4.21 2.40
C TYR A 124 16.90 -4.22 2.42
N GLY A 125 16.22 -3.08 2.50
CA GLY A 125 14.77 -3.00 2.70
C GLY A 125 13.96 -3.69 1.60
N SER A 126 14.29 -3.43 0.34
CA SER A 126 13.61 -4.07 -0.80
C SER A 126 13.87 -5.58 -0.85
N GLN A 127 15.09 -6.00 -0.55
CA GLN A 127 15.47 -7.41 -0.53
C GLN A 127 14.80 -8.16 0.62
N ALA A 128 14.68 -7.52 1.78
CA ALA A 128 13.96 -8.06 2.93
C ALA A 128 12.47 -8.24 2.63
N LEU A 129 11.83 -7.27 1.96
CA LEU A 129 10.43 -7.41 1.55
C LEU A 129 10.24 -8.53 0.53
N ILE A 130 11.06 -8.57 -0.51
CA ILE A 130 11.01 -9.64 -1.52
C ILE A 130 11.25 -11.00 -0.86
N GLY A 131 12.24 -11.09 0.03
CA GLY A 131 12.54 -12.29 0.80
C GLY A 131 11.34 -12.75 1.63
N LEU A 132 10.62 -11.84 2.31
CA LEU A 132 9.40 -12.16 3.05
C LEU A 132 8.27 -12.66 2.15
N VAL A 133 8.07 -12.04 0.99
CA VAL A 133 7.06 -12.47 0.00
C VAL A 133 7.39 -13.86 -0.52
N VAL A 134 8.61 -14.07 -0.99
CA VAL A 134 9.09 -15.38 -1.49
C VAL A 134 8.94 -16.43 -0.40
N LEU A 135 9.41 -16.15 0.82
CA LEU A 135 9.29 -17.08 1.94
C LEU A 135 7.83 -17.45 2.22
N SER A 136 6.91 -16.49 2.13
CA SER A 136 5.47 -16.73 2.32
C SER A 136 4.82 -17.57 1.22
N MET A 137 5.40 -17.59 0.01
CA MET A 137 4.89 -18.39 -1.11
C MET A 137 5.46 -19.82 -1.09
N PHE A 138 6.72 -19.99 -0.67
CA PHE A 138 7.42 -21.27 -0.76
C PHE A 138 7.37 -22.11 0.52
N LEU A 139 7.07 -21.54 1.68
CA LEU A 139 6.89 -22.30 2.92
C LEU A 139 5.40 -22.56 3.20
N PRO A 140 4.91 -23.80 3.01
CA PRO A 140 3.52 -24.13 3.32
C PRO A 140 3.21 -23.88 4.80
N GLY A 141 2.15 -23.12 5.08
CA GLY A 141 1.73 -22.77 6.44
C GLY A 141 2.38 -21.51 7.03
N PHE A 142 3.43 -20.97 6.39
CA PHE A 142 3.99 -19.68 6.76
C PHE A 142 3.46 -18.58 5.83
N SER A 143 2.68 -17.65 6.37
CA SER A 143 2.20 -16.48 5.65
C SER A 143 2.63 -15.21 6.37
N ALA A 144 3.68 -14.56 5.86
CA ALA A 144 4.26 -13.35 6.46
C ALA A 144 3.23 -12.21 6.67
N PHE A 145 2.12 -12.23 5.92
CA PHE A 145 1.13 -11.16 5.88
C PHE A 145 -0.28 -11.59 6.33
N SER A 146 -0.49 -12.81 6.86
CA SER A 146 -1.85 -13.22 7.28
C SER A 146 -2.41 -12.38 8.41
N TRP A 147 -1.54 -11.87 9.29
CA TRP A 147 -1.92 -10.94 10.35
C TRP A 147 -2.58 -9.67 9.78
N ILE A 148 -2.17 -9.20 8.59
CA ILE A 148 -2.77 -8.05 7.91
C ILE A 148 -4.23 -8.35 7.57
N ALA A 149 -4.48 -9.50 6.95
CA ALA A 149 -5.83 -9.92 6.61
C ALA A 149 -6.69 -10.13 7.87
N SER A 150 -6.10 -10.67 8.94
CA SER A 150 -6.78 -10.85 10.23
C SER A 150 -7.19 -9.52 10.86
N ILE A 151 -6.27 -8.55 10.93
CA ILE A 151 -6.56 -7.22 11.45
C ILE A 151 -7.60 -6.53 10.57
N SER A 152 -7.46 -6.61 9.24
CA SER A 152 -8.41 -6.02 8.29
C SER A 152 -9.83 -6.59 8.51
N LYS A 153 -9.97 -7.91 8.67
CA LYS A 153 -11.27 -8.53 8.99
C LYS A 153 -11.81 -8.06 10.34
N SER A 154 -10.95 -7.93 11.36
CA SER A 154 -11.35 -7.40 12.66
C SER A 154 -11.84 -5.96 12.57
N MET A 155 -11.18 -5.11 11.77
CA MET A 155 -11.59 -3.73 11.52
C MET A 155 -12.95 -3.68 10.82
N ILE A 156 -13.16 -4.52 9.81
CA ILE A 156 -14.44 -4.60 9.09
C ILE A 156 -15.56 -5.03 10.03
N ASN A 157 -15.35 -6.10 10.81
CA ASN A 157 -16.35 -6.59 11.76
C ASN A 157 -16.67 -5.58 12.88
N GLY A 158 -15.75 -4.67 13.20
CA GLY A 158 -16.02 -3.59 14.14
C GLY A 158 -16.79 -2.41 13.54
N LEU A 159 -16.85 -2.30 12.20
CA LEU A 159 -17.49 -1.19 11.48
C LEU A 159 -18.86 -1.55 10.88
N LEU A 160 -19.06 -2.81 10.51
CA LEU A 160 -20.31 -3.33 9.96
C LEU A 160 -21.26 -3.78 11.08
#